data_AF-A0A5P2B7Q6-F1
#
_entry.id   AF-A0A5P2B7Q6-F1
#
_cell.length_a   1.000
_cell.length_b   1.000
_cell.length_c   1.000
_cell.angle_alpha   90.00
_cell.angle_beta   90.00
_cell.angle_gamma   90.00
#
_symmetry.space_group_name_H-M   'P 1'
#
loop_
_entity.id
_entity.type
_entity.pdbx_description
1 polymer ?
#
loop_
_entity_poly.entity_id
_entity_poly.type
_entity_poly.pdbx_seq_one_letter_code
_entity_poly.pdbx_strand_id
1 'polypeptide(L)'
;MLSFPINVAPDEDPEEAAREHVLWRAHVAQVHLTRPISLTVTRTTESMRQLASILGLEDNLTEVYRVDAKTNDCPGDHTQGY
;
A
#
# COMPACT_ATOMS: atom_id res chain seq x y z
N MET A 1 10.79 4.88 -0.46
CA MET A 1 9.68 4.25 -1.22
C MET A 1 8.76 3.53 -0.24
N LEU A 2 7.46 3.78 -0.27
CA LEU A 2 6.48 3.13 0.61
C LEU A 2 5.75 2.03 -0.16
N SER A 3 5.79 0.80 0.35
CA SER A 3 5.10 -0.34 -0.23
C SER A 3 4.27 -1.04 0.85
N PHE A 4 2.96 -1.16 0.65
CA PHE A 4 2.10 -1.82 1.63
C PHE A 4 0.86 -2.45 1.01
N PRO A 5 0.33 -3.51 1.62
CA PRO A 5 -0.96 -4.07 1.23
C PRO A 5 -2.11 -3.20 1.77
N ILE A 6 -3.17 -3.08 0.98
CA ILE A 6 -4.48 -2.57 1.39
C ILE A 6 -5.54 -3.62 1.09
N ASN A 7 -6.53 -3.71 1.96
CA ASN A 7 -7.73 -4.50 1.73
C ASN A 7 -8.81 -3.54 1.27
N VAL A 8 -9.36 -3.77 0.08
CA VAL A 8 -10.38 -2.92 -0.52
C VAL A 8 -11.65 -3.74 -0.65
N ALA A 9 -12.80 -3.14 -0.30
CA ALA A 9 -14.09 -3.79 -0.51
C ALA A 9 -14.36 -3.95 -2.03
N PRO A 10 -15.11 -4.97 -2.46
CA PRO A 10 -15.36 -5.21 -3.89
C PRO A 10 -16.08 -4.07 -4.62
N ASP A 11 -16.78 -3.19 -3.89
CA ASP A 11 -17.52 -2.05 -4.43
C ASP A 11 -16.77 -0.70 -4.25
N GLU A 12 -15.55 -0.72 -3.73
CA GLU A 12 -14.76 0.48 -3.41
C GLU A 12 -13.66 0.71 -4.46
N ASP A 13 -13.37 1.99 -4.78
CA ASP A 13 -12.31 2.32 -5.73
C ASP A 13 -10.93 2.09 -5.08
N PRO A 14 -10.13 1.13 -5.60
CA PRO A 14 -8.82 0.83 -5.03
C PRO A 14 -7.83 1.99 -5.16
N GLU A 15 -7.99 2.90 -6.14
CA GLU A 15 -7.12 4.08 -6.25
C GLU A 15 -7.44 5.13 -5.20
N GLU A 16 -8.72 5.32 -4.87
CA GLU A 16 -9.16 6.25 -3.83
C GLU A 16 -8.72 5.75 -2.44
N ALA A 17 -8.98 4.47 -2.15
CA ALA A 17 -8.51 3.83 -0.93
C ALA A 17 -6.98 3.89 -0.81
N ALA A 18 -6.24 3.61 -1.90
CA ALA A 18 -4.78 3.73 -1.92
C ALA A 18 -4.30 5.14 -1.60
N ARG A 19 -4.95 6.18 -2.13
CA ARG A 19 -4.59 7.58 -1.85
C ARG A 19 -4.71 7.93 -0.37
N GLU A 20 -5.85 7.62 0.24
CA GLU A 20 -6.07 7.92 1.66
C GLU A 20 -5.06 7.17 2.53
N HIS A 21 -4.88 5.88 2.29
CA HIS A 21 -3.93 5.06 3.04
C HIS A 21 -2.48 5.51 2.85
N VAL A 22 -2.07 5.95 1.66
CA VAL A 22 -0.71 6.47 1.42
C VAL A 22 -0.47 7.76 2.18
N LEU A 23 -1.42 8.70 2.18
CA LEU A 23 -1.30 9.96 2.91
C LEU A 23 -1.21 9.72 4.41
N TRP A 24 -2.08 8.85 4.95
CA TRP A 24 -2.05 8.47 6.36
C TRP A 24 -0.73 7.77 6.73
N ARG A 25 -0.29 6.79 5.93
CA ARG A 25 0.99 6.07 6.15
C ARG A 25 2.18 7.01 6.10
N ALA A 26 2.23 7.90 5.11
CA ALA A 26 3.31 8.87 5.00
C ALA A 26 3.32 9.85 6.17
N HIS A 27 2.14 10.27 6.66
CA HIS A 27 2.03 11.09 7.87
C HIS A 27 2.56 10.36 9.10
N VAL A 28 2.11 9.12 9.35
CA VAL A 28 2.55 8.31 10.50
C VAL A 28 4.05 8.01 10.45
N ALA A 29 4.58 7.70 9.27
CA ALA A 29 6.00 7.42 9.07
C ALA A 29 6.86 8.69 8.94
N GLN A 30 6.25 9.89 9.00
CA GLN A 30 6.91 11.18 8.78
C GLN A 30 7.73 11.25 7.48
N VAL A 31 7.26 10.56 6.43
CA VAL A 31 7.94 10.50 5.13
C VAL A 31 7.43 11.61 4.23
N HIS A 32 8.36 12.32 3.59
CA HIS A 32 8.02 13.35 2.62
C HIS A 32 7.66 12.72 1.28
N LEU A 33 6.42 12.93 0.83
CA LEU A 33 5.96 12.51 -0.50
C LEU A 33 6.27 13.60 -1.52
N THR A 34 6.98 13.25 -2.58
CA THR A 34 7.20 14.14 -3.72
C THR A 34 5.89 14.34 -4.47
N ARG A 35 5.53 15.59 -4.77
CA ARG A 35 4.37 15.90 -5.62
C ARG A 35 4.81 15.98 -7.10
N PRO A 36 4.03 15.44 -8.05
CA PRO A 36 2.79 14.67 -7.86
C PRO A 36 3.07 13.24 -7.36
N ILE A 37 2.23 12.74 -6.46
CA ILE A 37 2.36 11.40 -5.89
C ILE A 37 2.06 10.39 -7.00
N SER A 38 3.07 9.62 -7.40
CA SER A 38 2.88 8.49 -8.31
C SER A 38 2.53 7.26 -7.49
N LEU A 39 1.32 6.76 -7.67
CA LEU A 39 0.79 5.55 -7.05
C LEU A 39 0.73 4.44 -8.08
N THR A 40 1.30 3.29 -7.75
CA THR A 40 1.09 2.07 -8.50
C THR A 40 0.28 1.12 -7.63
N VAL A 41 -0.96 0.86 -8.02
CA VAL A 41 -1.85 -0.08 -7.33
C VAL A 41 -1.84 -1.39 -8.12
N THR A 42 -1.29 -2.45 -7.53
CA THR A 42 -1.17 -3.76 -8.14
C THR A 42 -2.09 -4.74 -7.41
N ARG A 43 -3.01 -5.37 -8.14
CA ARG A 43 -3.89 -6.38 -7.56
C ARG A 43 -3.09 -7.63 -7.19
N THR A 44 -3.21 -8.10 -5.95
CA THR A 44 -2.47 -9.26 -5.41
C THR A 44 -3.37 -10.40 -4.93
N THR A 45 -4.66 -10.34 -5.27
CA THR A 45 -5.69 -11.27 -4.77
C THR A 45 -5.43 -12.73 -5.07
N GLU A 46 -4.79 -13.08 -6.20
CA GLU A 46 -4.58 -14.50 -6.55
C GLU A 46 -3.63 -15.20 -5.57
N SER A 47 -2.49 -14.59 -5.25
CA SER A 47 -1.50 -15.19 -4.34
C SER A 47 -2.03 -15.30 -2.91
N MET A 48 -2.77 -14.29 -2.46
CA MET A 48 -3.38 -14.25 -1.13
C MET A 48 -4.55 -15.23 -1.00
N ARG A 49 -5.42 -15.35 -2.01
CA ARG A 49 -6.50 -16.35 -2.03
C ARG A 49 -5.95 -17.77 -2.01
N GLN A 50 -4.88 -18.03 -2.77
CA GLN A 50 -4.27 -19.35 -2.79
C GLN A 50 -3.69 -19.72 -1.41
N LEU A 51 -3.06 -18.78 -0.72
CA LEU A 51 -2.56 -18.98 0.64
C LEU A 51 -3.69 -19.12 1.68
N ALA A 52 -4.74 -18.31 1.58
CA ALA A 52 -5.93 -18.40 2.44
C ALA A 52 -6.67 -19.73 2.27
N SER A 53 -6.76 -20.24 1.03
CA SER A 53 -7.31 -21.54 0.71
C SER A 53 -6.49 -22.69 1.34
N ILE A 54 -5.16 -22.61 1.30
CA ILE A 54 -4.28 -23.59 1.96
C ILE A 54 -4.47 -23.55 3.49
N LEU A 55 -4.67 -22.36 4.06
CA LEU A 55 -4.82 -22.15 5.51
C LEU A 55 -6.26 -22.40 6.01
N GLY A 56 -7.21 -22.69 5.13
CA GLY A 56 -8.61 -22.94 5.48
C GLY A 56 -9.35 -21.72 6.04
N LEU A 57 -8.90 -20.51 5.69
CA LEU A 57 -9.55 -19.27 6.10
C LEU A 57 -10.73 -18.98 5.15
N GLU A 58 -11.89 -18.61 5.72
CA GLU A 58 -13.05 -18.20 4.92
C GLU A 58 -12.68 -17.01 4.03
N ASP A 59 -13.07 -17.09 2.77
CA ASP A 59 -12.79 -16.12 1.71
C ASP A 59 -13.58 -14.83 2.00
N ASN A 60 -13.08 -14.03 2.93
CA ASN A 60 -13.56 -12.68 3.14
C ASN A 60 -13.30 -11.91 1.84
N LEU A 61 -14.40 -11.53 1.18
CA LEU A 61 -14.49 -10.95 -0.18
C LEU A 61 -13.65 -9.69 -0.43
N THR A 62 -12.86 -9.23 0.54
CA THR A 62 -11.94 -8.12 0.40
C THR A 62 -10.82 -8.43 -0.58
N GLU A 63 -10.68 -7.58 -1.58
CA GLU A 63 -9.62 -7.67 -2.56
C GLU A 63 -8.33 -7.04 -2.00
N VAL A 64 -7.23 -7.79 -2.04
CA VAL A 64 -5.93 -7.32 -1.56
C VAL A 64 -5.17 -6.67 -2.71
N TYR A 65 -4.82 -5.41 -2.54
CA TYR A 65 -3.98 -4.65 -3.46
C TYR A 65 -2.67 -4.26 -2.79
N ARG A 66 -1.58 -4.35 -3.53
CA ARG A 66 -0.30 -3.78 -3.15
C ARG A 66 -0.20 -2.37 -3.71
N VAL A 67 0.04 -1.41 -2.83
CA VAL A 67 0.28 -0.01 -3.22
C VAL A 67 1.77 0.26 -3.10
N ASP A 68 2.38 0.70 -4.20
CA ASP A 68 3.74 1.20 -4.26
C ASP A 68 3.70 2.71 -4.52
N ALA A 69 4.17 3.49 -3.54
CA ALA A 69 4.26 4.95 -3.61
C ALA A 69 5.73 5.39 -3.66
N LYS A 70 6.07 6.15 -4.70
CA LYS A 70 7.41 6.75 -4.83
C LYS A 70 7.54 7.95 -3.89
N THR A 71 8.46 7.85 -2.94
CA THR A 71 8.94 8.96 -2.11
C THR A 71 10.37 9.26 -2.55
N ASN A 72 10.73 10.51 -2.80
CA ASN A 72 12.15 10.85 -2.90
C ASN A 72 12.75 10.88 -1.49
N ASP A 73 14.03 10.54 -1.39
CA ASP A 73 14.81 10.89 -0.21
C ASP A 73 14.85 12.43 -0.13
N CYS A 74 14.53 12.97 1.04
CA CYS A 74 14.61 14.42 1.25
C CYS A 74 16.10 14.82 1.11
N PRO A 75 16.45 15.89 0.38
CA PRO A 75 17.83 16.39 0.37
C PRO A 75 18.14 16.91 1.79
N GLY A 76 18.71 16.04 2.63
CA GLY A 76 18.94 16.26 4.06
C GLY A 76 18.63 15.05 4.95
N ASP A 77 18.01 14.00 4.40
CA ASP A 77 17.77 12.75 5.13
C ASP A 77 19.06 11.91 5.15
N HIS A 78 20.03 12.37 5.94
CA HIS A 78 21.13 11.54 6.38
C HIS A 78 20.58 10.57 7.43
N THR A 79 19.91 9.51 7.01
CA THR A 79 19.79 8.30 7.84
C THR A 79 21.19 7.69 7.95
N GLN A 80 22.02 8.27 8.82
CA GLN A 80 23.13 7.54 9.43
C GLN A 80 22.50 6.42 10.23
N GLY A 81 22.69 5.19 9.75
CA GLY A 81 22.39 3.99 10.53
C GLY A 81 23.13 4.05 11.87
N TYR A 82 22.39 3.75 12.93
CA TYR A 82 22.92 3.35 14.22
C TYR A 82 22.72 1.84 14.39
#